data_AF-A0A2A4WFZ6-F1
#
_entry.id   AF-A0A2A4WFZ6-F1
#
_cell.length_a   1.000
_cell.length_b   1.000
_cell.length_c   1.000
_cell.angle_alpha   90.00
_cell.angle_beta   90.00
_cell.angle_gamma   90.00
#
_symmetry.space_group_name_H-M   'P 1'
#
loop_
_entity.id
_entity.type
_entity.pdbx_description
1 polymer ?
#
loop_
_entity_poly.entity_id
_entity_poly.type
_entity_poly.pdbx_seq_one_letter_code
_entity_poly.pdbx_strand_id
1 'polypeptide(L)'
;MEVVSFFQTGGPFMYPILAILALGLAIALERYLYLSSTQRKSNKIWAELVPLLKKNDFDQAVKITAKNKTPMAHMLSYGFSRLDQTRRRNELETAMEEGMMEVIPELEQRTHYLATYANIATLLGLLGTIIGLIEAFTAVASADPAEKADLLSASISVAMNTTAFGLIAAIPMLFLHSYLSTKTARLVDDLEMVAVKCLNIVSEQDRRQ
;
A
#
# COMPACT_ATOMS: atom_id res chain seq x y z
N MET A 1 -17.32 20.66 -19.62
CA MET A 1 -18.33 21.37 -18.82
C MET A 1 -19.19 20.44 -17.96
N GLU A 2 -19.30 19.14 -18.28
CA GLU A 2 -20.13 18.17 -17.51
C GLU A 2 -19.59 17.79 -16.11
N VAL A 3 -18.28 17.70 -15.93
CA VAL A 3 -17.70 17.32 -14.62
C VAL A 3 -17.84 18.45 -13.60
N VAL A 4 -17.66 19.70 -14.02
CA VAL A 4 -17.82 20.87 -13.13
C VAL A 4 -19.28 21.06 -12.74
N SER A 5 -20.23 20.84 -13.67
CA SER A 5 -21.65 20.84 -13.32
C SER A 5 -21.98 19.69 -12.35
N PHE A 6 -21.47 18.48 -12.57
CA PHE A 6 -21.68 17.35 -11.65
C PHE A 6 -21.23 17.68 -10.20
N PHE A 7 -20.08 18.36 -10.06
CA PHE A 7 -19.57 18.84 -8.77
C PHE A 7 -20.30 20.05 -8.18
N GLN A 8 -21.07 20.80 -8.97
CA GLN A 8 -21.93 21.86 -8.46
C GLN A 8 -23.30 21.30 -8.06
N THR A 9 -23.76 20.25 -8.75
CA THR A 9 -25.09 19.67 -8.52
C THR A 9 -25.11 18.68 -7.37
N GLY A 10 -24.09 17.83 -7.14
CA GLY A 10 -24.13 16.77 -6.12
C GLY A 10 -23.90 17.16 -4.64
N GLY A 11 -23.99 18.45 -4.29
CA GLY A 11 -23.94 18.94 -2.91
C GLY A 11 -22.55 19.03 -2.23
N PRO A 12 -22.48 19.57 -1.00
CA PRO A 12 -21.23 19.86 -0.30
C PRO A 12 -20.39 18.62 0.05
N PHE A 13 -21.03 17.44 0.15
CA PHE A 13 -20.36 16.18 0.49
C PHE A 13 -19.40 15.67 -0.59
N MET A 14 -19.46 16.18 -1.81
CA MET A 14 -18.51 15.81 -2.86
C MET A 14 -17.09 16.36 -2.60
N TYR A 15 -16.94 17.51 -1.95
CA TYR A 15 -15.62 18.10 -1.69
C TYR A 15 -14.78 17.24 -0.73
N PRO A 16 -15.31 16.77 0.42
CA PRO A 16 -14.61 15.81 1.27
C PRO A 16 -14.26 14.49 0.55
N ILE A 17 -15.19 13.93 -0.24
CA ILE A 17 -14.94 12.69 -1.00
C ILE A 17 -13.80 12.89 -2.00
N LEU A 18 -13.77 14.02 -2.71
CA LEU A 18 -12.71 14.36 -3.65
C LEU A 18 -11.36 14.54 -2.94
N ALA A 19 -11.34 15.17 -1.75
CA ALA A 19 -10.12 15.31 -0.96
C ALA A 19 -9.55 13.95 -0.55
N ILE A 20 -10.40 13.03 -0.10
CA ILE A 20 -10.00 11.65 0.23
C ILE A 20 -9.53 10.91 -1.03
N LEU A 21 -10.16 11.14 -2.17
CA LEU A 21 -9.72 10.61 -3.48
C LEU A 21 -8.29 11.05 -3.82
N ALA A 22 -8.03 12.34 -3.74
CA ALA A 22 -6.72 12.90 -4.02
C ALA A 22 -5.64 12.35 -3.05
N LEU A 23 -5.93 12.29 -1.76
CA LEU A 23 -5.02 11.75 -0.75
C LEU A 23 -4.76 10.25 -0.96
N GLY A 24 -5.80 9.46 -1.23
CA GLY A 24 -5.67 8.03 -1.52
C GLY A 24 -4.82 7.78 -2.76
N LEU A 25 -5.05 8.49 -3.85
CA LEU A 25 -4.25 8.36 -5.07
C LEU A 25 -2.80 8.78 -4.86
N ALA A 26 -2.54 9.82 -4.08
CA ALA A 26 -1.18 10.25 -3.75
C ALA A 26 -0.42 9.16 -2.98
N ILE A 27 -1.04 8.55 -1.96
CA ILE A 27 -0.45 7.43 -1.20
C ILE A 27 -0.24 6.21 -2.11
N ALA A 28 -1.21 5.88 -2.96
CA ALA A 28 -1.10 4.75 -3.88
C ALA A 28 0.10 4.91 -4.84
N LEU A 29 0.29 6.12 -5.38
CA LEU A 29 1.39 6.40 -6.29
C LEU A 29 2.75 6.35 -5.57
N GLU A 30 2.85 6.95 -4.39
CA GLU A 30 4.05 6.89 -3.54
C GLU A 30 4.45 5.45 -3.25
N ARG A 31 3.50 4.62 -2.77
CA ARG A 31 3.78 3.22 -2.45
C ARG A 31 4.08 2.38 -3.68
N TYR A 32 3.40 2.61 -4.80
CA TYR A 32 3.70 1.91 -6.05
C TYR A 32 5.16 2.13 -6.49
N LEU A 33 5.62 3.39 -6.47
CA LEU A 33 6.98 3.77 -6.83
C LEU A 33 8.00 3.22 -5.84
N TYR A 34 7.73 3.32 -4.52
CA TYR A 34 8.58 2.76 -3.47
C TYR A 34 8.79 1.26 -3.64
N LEU A 35 7.70 0.48 -3.67
CA LEU A 35 7.76 -0.99 -3.81
C LEU A 35 8.43 -1.41 -5.12
N SER A 36 8.13 -0.73 -6.23
CA SER A 36 8.75 -1.04 -7.51
C SER A 36 10.25 -0.73 -7.55
N SER A 37 10.67 0.35 -6.91
CA SER A 37 12.07 0.74 -6.80
C SER A 37 12.83 -0.23 -5.91
N THR A 38 12.25 -0.58 -4.77
CA THR A 38 12.80 -1.56 -3.82
C THR A 38 13.01 -2.92 -4.47
N GLN A 39 11.99 -3.47 -5.15
CA GLN A 39 12.12 -4.77 -5.82
C GLN A 39 13.26 -4.77 -6.86
N ARG A 40 13.36 -3.71 -7.68
CA ARG A 40 14.43 -3.59 -8.68
C ARG A 40 15.82 -3.50 -8.05
N LYS A 41 15.96 -2.73 -6.96
CA LYS A 41 17.25 -2.58 -6.25
C LYS A 41 17.65 -3.88 -5.55
N SER A 42 16.70 -4.54 -4.88
CA SER A 42 16.89 -5.86 -4.26
C SER A 42 17.39 -6.90 -5.26
N ASN A 43 16.77 -7.01 -6.44
CA ASN A 43 17.21 -7.95 -7.47
C ASN A 43 18.65 -7.68 -7.97
N LYS A 44 19.03 -6.40 -8.10
CA LYS A 44 20.40 -6.03 -8.48
C LYS A 44 21.42 -6.41 -7.40
N ILE A 45 21.11 -6.09 -6.13
CA ILE A 45 21.98 -6.41 -4.99
C ILE A 45 22.16 -7.92 -4.86
N TRP A 46 21.07 -8.69 -4.98
CA TRP A 46 21.15 -10.15 -4.93
C TRP A 46 22.05 -10.73 -6.04
N ALA A 47 21.92 -10.23 -7.27
CA ALA A 47 22.76 -10.67 -8.38
C ALA A 47 24.26 -10.37 -8.17
N GLU A 48 24.58 -9.28 -7.47
CA GLU A 48 25.96 -8.91 -7.10
C GLU A 48 26.48 -9.71 -5.90
N LEU A 49 25.62 -10.03 -4.93
CA LEU A 49 25.99 -10.77 -3.71
C LEU A 49 26.21 -12.27 -3.96
N VAL A 50 25.39 -12.92 -4.79
CA VAL A 50 25.52 -14.37 -5.07
C VAL A 50 26.94 -14.81 -5.47
N PRO A 51 27.65 -14.16 -6.41
CA PRO A 51 29.01 -14.57 -6.76
C PRO A 51 30.03 -14.33 -5.64
N LEU A 52 29.84 -13.33 -4.78
CA LEU A 52 30.72 -13.04 -3.64
C LEU A 52 30.55 -14.09 -2.54
N LEU A 53 29.29 -14.43 -2.23
CA LEU A 53 28.97 -15.49 -1.29
C LEU A 53 29.57 -16.83 -1.76
N LYS A 54 29.44 -17.17 -3.05
CA LYS A 54 30.06 -18.39 -3.61
C LYS A 54 31.59 -18.40 -3.58
N LYS A 55 32.24 -17.24 -3.50
CA LYS A 55 33.70 -17.09 -3.37
C LYS A 55 34.19 -17.02 -1.93
N ASN A 56 33.28 -17.09 -0.95
CA ASN A 56 33.58 -16.99 0.48
C ASN A 56 34.11 -15.59 0.87
N ASP A 57 33.81 -14.57 0.07
CA ASP A 57 34.23 -13.18 0.29
C ASP A 57 33.14 -12.42 1.07
N PHE A 58 33.02 -12.76 2.36
CA PHE A 58 32.03 -12.16 3.25
C PHE A 58 32.33 -10.70 3.59
N ASP A 59 33.61 -10.30 3.60
CA ASP A 59 34.01 -8.91 3.84
C ASP A 59 33.43 -7.96 2.78
N GLN A 60 33.47 -8.36 1.50
CA GLN A 60 32.83 -7.59 0.44
C GLN A 60 31.30 -7.65 0.53
N ALA A 61 30.73 -8.79 0.89
CA ALA A 61 29.28 -8.94 1.06
C ALA A 61 28.73 -7.99 2.13
N VAL A 62 29.41 -7.87 3.29
CA VAL A 62 29.08 -6.93 4.37
C VAL A 62 29.16 -5.48 3.89
N LYS A 63 30.20 -5.12 3.12
CA LYS A 63 30.33 -3.75 2.60
C LYS A 63 29.19 -3.39 1.65
N ILE A 64 28.75 -4.32 0.80
CA ILE A 64 27.65 -4.09 -0.14
C ILE A 64 26.33 -3.97 0.60
N THR A 65 26.07 -4.80 1.61
CA THR A 65 24.83 -4.70 2.40
C THR A 65 24.82 -3.43 3.25
N ALA A 66 25.93 -3.06 3.89
CA ALA A 66 26.03 -1.84 4.68
C ALA A 66 25.86 -0.55 3.86
N LYS A 67 26.31 -0.54 2.59
CA LYS A 67 26.19 0.62 1.70
C LYS A 67 24.75 0.83 1.19
N ASN A 68 23.95 -0.24 1.10
CA ASN A 68 22.63 -0.20 0.50
C ASN A 68 21.52 -0.20 1.56
N LYS A 69 20.62 0.78 1.50
CA LYS A 69 19.47 0.90 2.41
C LYS A 69 18.23 0.14 1.92
N THR A 70 18.40 -1.03 1.32
CA THR A 70 17.25 -1.84 0.89
C THR A 70 16.81 -2.78 2.02
N PRO A 71 15.51 -3.08 2.13
CA PRO A 71 14.95 -4.17 2.93
C PRO A 71 15.79 -5.45 2.94
N MET A 72 16.20 -5.93 1.76
CA MET A 72 17.06 -7.10 1.60
C MET A 72 18.44 -6.92 2.21
N ALA A 73 19.09 -5.78 1.95
CA ALA A 73 20.41 -5.50 2.47
C ALA A 73 20.39 -5.38 4.00
N HIS A 74 19.34 -4.77 4.55
CA HIS A 74 19.13 -4.69 5.99
C HIS A 74 19.01 -6.08 6.62
N MET A 75 18.11 -6.93 6.12
CA MET A 75 17.96 -8.31 6.56
C MET A 75 19.27 -9.12 6.46
N LEU A 76 19.97 -9.03 5.33
CA LEU A 76 21.25 -9.73 5.14
C LEU A 76 22.36 -9.21 6.06
N SER A 77 22.35 -7.92 6.40
CA SER A 77 23.34 -7.34 7.31
C SER A 77 23.24 -7.91 8.72
N TYR A 78 22.03 -8.21 9.22
CA TYR A 78 21.83 -8.92 10.48
C TYR A 78 22.47 -10.31 10.43
N GLY A 79 22.20 -11.08 9.37
CA GLY A 79 22.83 -12.40 9.16
C GLY A 79 24.36 -12.33 9.11
N PHE A 80 24.91 -11.40 8.32
CA PHE A 80 26.36 -11.28 8.16
C PHE A 80 27.07 -10.76 9.41
N SER A 81 26.41 -9.93 10.24
CA SER A 81 26.98 -9.46 11.51
C SER A 81 27.30 -10.60 12.49
N ARG A 82 26.63 -11.75 12.36
CA ARG A 82 26.89 -12.93 13.21
C ARG A 82 27.92 -13.90 12.62
N LEU A 83 28.31 -13.75 11.35
CA LEU A 83 29.28 -14.67 10.70
C LEU A 83 30.65 -14.70 11.40
N ASP A 84 31.08 -13.60 12.01
CA ASP A 84 32.34 -13.51 12.76
C ASP A 84 32.29 -14.26 14.11
N GLN A 85 31.09 -14.45 14.67
CA GLN A 85 30.88 -15.10 15.96
C GLN A 85 30.54 -16.59 15.80
N THR A 86 29.82 -16.94 14.74
CA THR A 86 29.26 -18.28 14.53
C THR A 86 28.87 -18.51 13.07
N ARG A 87 29.22 -19.68 12.53
CA ARG A 87 28.77 -20.14 11.21
C ARG A 87 27.60 -21.13 11.29
N ARG A 88 27.04 -21.31 12.49
CA ARG A 88 25.92 -22.23 12.70
C ARG A 88 24.70 -21.71 11.97
N ARG A 89 24.19 -22.53 11.03
CA ARG A 89 23.00 -22.21 10.23
C ARG A 89 21.85 -21.65 11.06
N ASN A 90 21.54 -22.27 12.20
CA ASN A 90 20.43 -21.86 13.05
C ASN A 90 20.61 -20.43 13.60
N GLU A 91 21.82 -20.04 13.98
CA GLU A 91 22.08 -18.72 14.57
C GLU A 91 22.05 -17.61 13.50
N LEU A 92 22.46 -17.93 12.27
CA LEU A 92 22.32 -17.06 11.10
C LEU A 92 20.85 -16.91 10.68
N GLU A 93 20.09 -18.00 10.68
CA GLU A 93 18.67 -18.01 10.38
C GLU A 93 17.90 -17.11 11.34
N THR A 94 18.09 -17.30 12.65
CA THR A 94 17.47 -16.44 13.67
C THR A 94 17.85 -14.96 13.51
N ALA A 95 19.11 -14.65 13.15
CA ALA A 95 19.51 -13.25 12.91
C ALA A 95 18.80 -12.63 11.70
N MET A 96 18.64 -13.41 10.62
CA MET A 96 17.94 -12.93 9.44
C MET A 96 16.45 -12.78 9.68
N GLU A 97 15.84 -13.68 10.47
CA GLU A 97 14.45 -13.55 10.94
C GLU A 97 14.25 -12.28 11.78
N GLU A 98 15.16 -11.97 12.71
CA GLU A 98 15.14 -10.71 13.46
C GLU A 98 15.14 -9.50 12.51
N GLY A 99 16.01 -9.51 11.50
CA GLY A 99 16.05 -8.45 10.48
C GLY A 99 14.77 -8.35 9.64
N MET A 100 14.12 -9.49 9.35
CA MET A 100 12.84 -9.52 8.66
C MET A 100 11.71 -8.90 9.50
N MET A 101 11.68 -9.17 10.81
CA MET A 101 10.66 -8.60 11.70
C MET A 101 10.68 -7.06 11.75
N GLU A 102 11.85 -6.46 11.52
CA GLU A 102 11.98 -5.00 11.44
C GLU A 102 11.58 -4.44 10.07
N VAL A 103 11.86 -5.19 8.99
CA VAL A 103 11.71 -4.73 7.61
C VAL A 103 10.29 -4.93 7.05
N ILE A 104 9.60 -6.02 7.42
CA ILE A 104 8.24 -6.31 6.94
C ILE A 104 7.27 -5.15 7.27
N PRO A 105 7.22 -4.60 8.50
CA PRO A 105 6.34 -3.48 8.83
C PRO A 105 6.55 -2.25 7.95
N GLU A 106 7.79 -1.96 7.54
CA GLU A 106 8.09 -0.84 6.63
C GLU A 106 7.52 -1.07 5.22
N LEU A 107 7.54 -2.31 4.74
CA LEU A 107 6.97 -2.72 3.45
C LEU A 107 5.44 -2.74 3.44
N GLU A 108 4.82 -2.96 4.60
CA GLU A 108 3.35 -2.98 4.77
C GLU A 108 2.76 -1.61 5.11
N GLN A 109 3.56 -0.70 5.64
CA GLN A 109 3.13 0.62 6.09
C GLN A 109 2.24 1.36 5.08
N ARG A 110 1.27 2.16 5.55
CA ARG A 110 0.44 3.06 4.73
C ARG A 110 -0.50 2.40 3.70
N THR A 111 -0.27 1.17 3.27
CA THR A 111 -1.13 0.48 2.28
C THR A 111 -2.54 0.29 2.83
N HIS A 112 -2.67 -0.01 4.13
CA HIS A 112 -3.97 -0.15 4.80
C HIS A 112 -4.85 1.12 4.70
N TYR A 113 -4.24 2.32 4.69
CA TYR A 113 -5.01 3.57 4.59
C TYR A 113 -5.84 3.67 3.32
N LEU A 114 -5.44 3.00 2.23
CA LEU A 114 -6.22 2.98 1.00
C LEU A 114 -7.59 2.32 1.19
N ALA A 115 -7.64 1.19 1.92
CA ALA A 115 -8.91 0.54 2.25
C ALA A 115 -9.74 1.40 3.21
N THR A 116 -9.09 2.01 4.20
CA THR A 116 -9.77 2.94 5.12
C THR A 116 -10.39 4.12 4.37
N TYR A 117 -9.65 4.74 3.46
CA TYR A 117 -10.12 5.88 2.67
C TYR A 117 -11.23 5.50 1.68
N ALA A 118 -11.16 4.31 1.07
CA ALA A 118 -12.25 3.81 0.24
C ALA A 118 -13.55 3.62 1.04
N ASN A 119 -13.45 3.06 2.24
CA ASN A 119 -14.59 2.90 3.14
C ASN A 119 -15.15 4.26 3.57
N ILE A 120 -14.31 5.20 3.96
CA ILE A 120 -14.76 6.55 4.35
C ILE A 120 -15.42 7.26 3.16
N ALA A 121 -14.86 7.17 1.95
CA ALA A 121 -15.47 7.76 0.74
C ALA A 121 -16.88 7.20 0.47
N THR A 122 -17.06 5.88 0.64
CA THR A 122 -18.36 5.22 0.49
C THR A 122 -19.34 5.68 1.56
N LEU A 123 -18.92 5.72 2.83
CA LEU A 123 -19.75 6.15 3.95
C LEU A 123 -20.15 7.63 3.83
N LEU A 124 -19.26 8.49 3.35
CA LEU A 124 -19.57 9.89 3.07
C LEU A 124 -20.57 10.04 1.93
N GLY A 125 -20.48 9.20 0.90
CA GLY A 125 -21.48 9.13 -0.17
C GLY A 125 -22.87 8.80 0.37
N LEU A 126 -22.98 7.72 1.16
CA LEU A 126 -24.22 7.30 1.80
C LEU A 126 -24.78 8.37 2.75
N LEU A 127 -23.91 8.98 3.57
CA LEU A 127 -24.29 10.07 4.47
C LEU A 127 -24.84 11.26 3.69
N GLY A 128 -24.19 11.64 2.59
CA GLY A 128 -24.65 12.72 1.72
C GLY A 128 -26.03 12.44 1.12
N THR A 129 -26.31 11.19 0.75
CA THR A 129 -27.66 10.81 0.29
C THR A 129 -28.70 10.94 1.40
N ILE A 130 -28.40 10.48 2.62
CA ILE A 130 -29.33 10.58 3.76
C ILE A 130 -29.65 12.06 4.05
N ILE A 131 -28.64 12.92 4.10
CA ILE A 131 -28.83 14.35 4.38
C ILE A 131 -29.60 15.02 3.23
N GLY A 132 -29.25 14.73 1.98
CA GLY A 132 -29.96 15.26 0.81
C GLY A 132 -31.44 14.86 0.79
N LEU A 133 -31.78 13.64 1.22
CA LEU A 133 -33.17 13.20 1.36
C LEU A 133 -33.89 13.92 2.50
N ILE A 134 -33.24 14.16 3.64
CA ILE A 134 -33.82 14.93 4.75
C ILE A 134 -34.15 16.36 4.30
N GLU A 135 -33.23 17.00 3.58
CA GLU A 135 -33.43 18.33 3.02
C GLU A 135 -34.57 18.35 1.99
N ALA A 136 -34.62 17.34 1.11
CA ALA A 136 -35.67 17.18 0.12
C ALA A 136 -37.07 17.13 0.74
N PHE A 137 -37.28 16.25 1.73
CA PHE A 137 -38.57 16.11 2.39
C PHE A 137 -38.95 17.35 3.20
N THR A 138 -37.97 18.05 3.78
CA THR A 138 -38.20 19.30 4.50
C THR A 138 -38.66 20.41 3.55
N ALA A 139 -38.02 20.54 2.38
CA ALA A 139 -38.39 21.54 1.37
C ALA A 139 -39.78 21.27 0.77
N VAL A 140 -40.11 20.02 0.49
CA VAL A 140 -41.42 19.61 -0.06
C VAL A 140 -42.57 19.83 0.92
N ALA A 141 -42.30 19.81 2.23
CA ALA A 141 -43.31 20.06 3.26
C ALA A 141 -43.87 21.49 3.18
N SER A 142 -43.04 22.47 2.81
CA SER A 142 -43.42 23.89 2.71
C SER A 142 -43.64 24.40 1.27
N ALA A 143 -43.47 23.54 0.26
CA ALA A 143 -43.61 23.92 -1.16
C ALA A 143 -45.05 23.89 -1.67
N ASP A 144 -45.31 24.64 -2.75
CA ASP A 144 -46.60 24.63 -3.45
C ASP A 144 -46.87 23.27 -4.13
N PRO A 145 -48.10 22.74 -4.11
CA PRO A 145 -48.43 21.41 -4.64
C PRO A 145 -48.00 21.18 -6.10
N ALA A 146 -47.97 22.23 -6.92
CA ALA A 146 -47.55 22.16 -8.31
C ALA A 146 -46.04 21.93 -8.48
N GLU A 147 -45.21 22.39 -7.52
CA GLU A 147 -43.74 22.33 -7.59
C GLU A 147 -43.14 21.18 -6.77
N LYS A 148 -43.94 20.52 -5.91
CA LYS A 148 -43.47 19.44 -5.03
C LYS A 148 -42.78 18.31 -5.76
N ALA A 149 -43.31 17.89 -6.92
CA ALA A 149 -42.75 16.80 -7.69
C ALA A 149 -41.36 17.15 -8.22
N ASP A 150 -41.21 18.33 -8.82
CA ASP A 150 -39.95 18.78 -9.42
C ASP A 150 -38.88 19.01 -8.35
N LEU A 151 -39.23 19.64 -7.22
CA LEU A 151 -38.31 19.86 -6.10
C LEU A 151 -37.80 18.55 -5.49
N LEU A 152 -38.70 17.58 -5.30
CA LEU A 152 -38.35 16.27 -4.77
C LEU A 152 -37.42 15.53 -5.73
N SER A 153 -37.78 15.47 -7.02
CA SER A 153 -36.96 14.80 -8.04
C SER A 153 -35.58 15.43 -8.18
N ALA A 154 -35.47 16.76 -8.16
CA ALA A 154 -34.19 17.45 -8.20
C ALA A 154 -33.31 17.09 -7.00
N SER A 155 -33.86 17.14 -5.78
CA SER A 155 -33.11 16.87 -4.54
C SER A 155 -32.67 15.41 -4.44
N ILE A 156 -33.51 14.46 -4.86
CA ILE A 156 -33.15 13.04 -4.94
C ILE A 156 -32.00 12.84 -5.94
N SER A 157 -32.05 13.50 -7.10
CA SER A 157 -30.97 13.41 -8.10
C SER A 157 -29.63 13.88 -7.53
N VAL A 158 -29.61 15.01 -6.82
CA VAL A 158 -28.43 15.50 -6.09
C VAL A 158 -27.89 14.45 -5.12
N ALA A 159 -28.78 13.91 -4.27
CA ALA A 159 -28.45 12.93 -3.25
C ALA A 159 -27.87 11.64 -3.86
N MET A 160 -28.43 11.14 -4.97
CA MET A 160 -27.93 9.94 -5.65
C MET A 160 -26.57 10.16 -6.31
N ASN A 161 -26.32 11.34 -6.87
CA ASN A 161 -25.02 11.68 -7.47
C ASN A 161 -23.90 11.65 -6.43
N THR A 162 -24.16 12.08 -5.19
CA THR A 162 -23.17 12.02 -4.10
C THR A 162 -22.75 10.58 -3.78
N THR A 163 -23.70 9.64 -3.70
CA THR A 163 -23.40 8.22 -3.48
C THR A 163 -22.65 7.62 -4.68
N ALA A 164 -23.10 7.90 -5.90
CA ALA A 164 -22.42 7.43 -7.10
C ALA A 164 -20.95 7.89 -7.11
N PHE A 165 -20.68 9.14 -6.74
CA PHE A 165 -19.33 9.66 -6.64
C PHE A 165 -18.49 8.98 -5.54
N GLY A 166 -19.08 8.73 -4.36
CA GLY A 166 -18.43 7.96 -3.30
C GLY A 166 -17.98 6.58 -3.76
N LEU A 167 -18.81 5.89 -4.53
CA LEU A 167 -18.47 4.58 -5.12
C LEU A 167 -17.40 4.69 -6.21
N ILE A 168 -17.50 5.68 -7.10
CA ILE A 168 -16.50 5.94 -8.14
C ILE A 168 -15.13 6.24 -7.53
N ALA A 169 -15.07 6.89 -6.36
CA ALA A 169 -13.84 7.13 -5.63
C ALA A 169 -13.33 5.87 -4.91
N ALA A 170 -14.22 5.09 -4.29
CA ALA A 170 -13.85 3.94 -3.48
C ALA A 170 -13.38 2.73 -4.30
N ILE A 171 -14.01 2.43 -5.44
CA ILE A 171 -13.71 1.25 -6.25
C ILE A 171 -12.24 1.23 -6.72
N PRO A 172 -11.70 2.30 -7.33
CA PRO A 172 -10.30 2.34 -7.73
C PRO A 172 -9.33 2.23 -6.55
N MET A 173 -9.65 2.82 -5.40
CA MET A 173 -8.82 2.71 -4.19
C MET A 173 -8.73 1.27 -3.69
N LEU A 174 -9.85 0.54 -3.65
CA LEU A 174 -9.86 -0.87 -3.24
C LEU A 174 -9.05 -1.73 -4.21
N PHE A 175 -9.16 -1.47 -5.51
CA PHE A 175 -8.34 -2.14 -6.51
C PHE A 175 -6.85 -1.87 -6.30
N LEU A 176 -6.46 -0.61 -6.10
CA LEU A 176 -5.08 -0.21 -5.83
C LEU A 176 -4.56 -0.82 -4.52
N HIS A 177 -5.38 -0.84 -3.47
CA HIS A 177 -5.05 -1.50 -2.21
C HIS A 177 -4.74 -2.99 -2.44
N SER A 178 -5.63 -3.72 -3.12
CA SER A 178 -5.46 -5.16 -3.38
C SER A 178 -4.20 -5.43 -4.20
N TYR A 179 -3.96 -4.62 -5.24
CA TYR A 179 -2.77 -4.73 -6.07
C TYR A 179 -1.47 -4.47 -5.28
N LEU A 180 -1.43 -3.39 -4.49
CA LEU A 180 -0.26 -3.03 -3.69
C LEU A 180 0.00 -4.03 -2.57
N SER A 181 -1.05 -4.50 -1.90
CA SER A 181 -0.98 -5.56 -0.89
C SER A 181 -0.38 -6.85 -1.47
N THR A 182 -0.85 -7.28 -2.65
CA THR A 182 -0.28 -8.42 -3.37
C THR A 182 1.19 -8.20 -3.73
N LYS A 183 1.55 -6.99 -4.16
CA LYS A 183 2.93 -6.64 -4.50
C LYS A 183 3.85 -6.64 -3.29
N THR A 184 3.37 -6.15 -2.15
CA THR A 184 4.08 -6.21 -0.87
C THR A 184 4.30 -7.65 -0.43
N ALA A 185 3.25 -8.49 -0.44
CA ALA A 185 3.36 -9.90 -0.07
C ALA A 185 4.43 -10.64 -0.91
N ARG A 186 4.40 -10.47 -2.24
CA ARG A 186 5.44 -11.05 -3.12
C ARG A 186 6.86 -10.58 -2.78
N LEU A 187 7.02 -9.33 -2.37
CA LEU A 187 8.32 -8.80 -1.99
C LEU A 187 8.80 -9.41 -0.67
N VAL A 188 7.89 -9.70 0.27
CA VAL A 188 8.19 -10.43 1.51
C VAL A 188 8.61 -11.87 1.19
N ASP A 189 7.85 -12.58 0.35
CA ASP A 189 8.19 -13.93 -0.12
C ASP A 189 9.59 -13.98 -0.78
N ASP A 190 9.89 -12.97 -1.60
CA ASP A 190 11.20 -12.82 -2.25
C ASP A 190 12.34 -12.64 -1.23
N LEU A 191 12.09 -11.91 -0.12
CA LEU A 191 13.05 -11.73 0.96
C LEU A 191 13.31 -13.04 1.72
N GLU A 192 12.25 -13.78 2.06
CA GLU A 192 12.36 -15.10 2.70
C GLU A 192 13.16 -16.07 1.83
N MET A 193 12.84 -16.11 0.54
CA MET A 193 13.55 -16.95 -0.44
C MET A 193 15.03 -16.59 -0.52
N VAL A 194 15.36 -15.30 -0.45
CA VAL A 194 16.75 -14.81 -0.45
C VAL A 194 17.47 -15.18 0.84
N ALA A 195 16.80 -15.12 1.98
CA ALA A 195 17.36 -15.58 3.25
C ALA A 195 17.74 -17.06 3.19
N VAL A 196 16.81 -17.92 2.76
CA VAL A 196 17.05 -19.36 2.62
C VAL A 196 18.18 -19.65 1.62
N LYS A 197 18.22 -18.97 0.48
CA LYS A 197 19.30 -19.14 -0.50
C LYS A 197 20.66 -18.73 0.06
N CYS A 198 20.71 -17.63 0.81
CA CYS A 198 21.93 -17.16 1.47
C CYS A 198 22.42 -18.21 2.48
N LEU A 199 21.55 -18.70 3.36
CA LEU A 199 21.88 -19.73 4.36
C LEU A 199 22.39 -21.02 3.71
N ASN A 200 21.75 -21.47 2.62
CA ASN A 200 22.19 -22.66 1.89
C ASN A 200 23.61 -22.48 1.34
N ILE A 201 23.90 -21.34 0.69
CA ILE A 201 25.23 -21.06 0.15
C ILE A 201 26.30 -21.05 1.26
N VAL A 202 26.02 -20.39 2.39
CA VAL A 202 26.94 -20.35 3.54
C VAL A 202 27.17 -21.75 4.10
N SER A 203 26.10 -22.54 4.29
CA SER A 203 26.19 -23.89 4.85
C SER A 203 26.91 -24.89 3.93
N GLU A 204 26.77 -24.75 2.60
CA GLU A 204 27.49 -25.58 1.63
C GLU A 204 28.99 -25.31 1.65
N GLN A 205 29.40 -24.06 1.91
CA GLN A 205 30.81 -23.71 2.03
C GLN A 205 31.42 -24.21 3.34
N ASP A 206 30.69 -24.10 4.45
CA ASP A 206 31.16 -24.61 5.74
C ASP A 206 31.38 -26.13 5.72
N ARG A 207 30.58 -26.88 4.94
CA ARG A 207 30.78 -28.32 4.71
C ARG A 207 31.97 -28.68 3.80
N ARG A 208 32.48 -27.73 3.01
CA ARG A 208 33.60 -27.93 2.08
C ARG A 208 34.96 -27.58 2.69
N GLN A 209 34.97 -26.86 3.81
CA GLN A 209 36.16 -26.55 4.60
C GLN A 209 36.40 -27.62 5.66
#